data_AF-A0A9D2TM91-F1
#
_entry.id   AF-A0A9D2TM91-F1
#
_cell.length_a   1.000
_cell.length_b   1.000
_cell.length_c   1.000
_cell.angle_alpha   90.00
_cell.angle_beta   90.00
_cell.angle_gamma   90.00
#
_symmetry.space_group_name_H-M   'P 1'
#
loop_
_entity.id
_entity.type
_entity.pdbx_description
1 polymer ?
#
loop_
_entity_poly.entity_id
_entity_poly.type
_entity_poly.pdbx_seq_one_letter_code
_entity_poly.pdbx_strand_id
1 'polypeptide(L)' 'MIDIKDKGYCPTLEEIGEYIGNPVFMQFCSDMKAQYDCVGKTEFSSCSWMPGWNVKFKKAGKNLCTVS' A
#
# COMPACT_ATOMS: atom_id res chain seq x y z
N MET A 1 -16.03 -0.52 -6.80
CA MET A 1 -15.07 0.58 -7.01
C MET A 1 -14.75 1.16 -5.66
N ILE A 2 -13.49 1.09 -5.25
CA ILE A 2 -13.04 1.62 -3.97
C ILE A 2 -12.70 3.08 -4.17
N ASP A 3 -13.18 3.93 -3.27
CA ASP A 3 -12.80 5.34 -3.25
C ASP A 3 -11.50 5.47 -2.45
N ILE A 4 -10.38 5.65 -3.14
CA ILE A 4 -9.05 5.76 -2.52
C ILE A 4 -8.85 7.05 -1.70
N LYS A 5 -9.84 7.95 -1.68
CA LYS A 5 -9.82 9.18 -0.88
C LYS A 5 -10.71 9.06 0.36
N ASP A 6 -11.53 8.02 0.46
CA ASP A 6 -12.35 7.76 1.63
C ASP A 6 -11.47 7.33 2.81
N LYS A 7 -11.50 8.14 3.88
CA LYS A 7 -10.80 7.83 5.15
C LYS A 7 -11.56 6.85 6.03
N GLY A 8 -12.87 6.71 5.82
CA GLY A 8 -13.74 5.84 6.61
C GLY A 8 -13.57 4.36 6.27
N TYR A 9 -13.02 4.09 5.08
CA TYR A 9 -12.76 2.76 4.57
C TYR A 9 -11.26 2.54 4.40
N CYS A 10 -10.67 1.69 5.24
CA CYS A 10 -9.28 1.25 5.09
C CYS A 10 -9.23 0.13 4.03
N PRO A 11 -8.79 0.38 2.79
CA PRO A 11 -8.69 -0.66 1.79
C PRO A 11 -7.60 -1.66 2.18
N THR A 12 -7.83 -2.90 1.78
CA THR A 12 -6.81 -3.94 1.88
C THR A 12 -5.75 -3.80 0.79
N LEU A 13 -4.62 -4.48 0.97
CA LEU A 13 -3.56 -4.54 -0.03
C LEU A 13 -4.07 -5.17 -1.34
N GLU A 14 -4.95 -6.16 -1.22
CA GLU A 14 -5.58 -6.84 -2.35
C GLU A 14 -6.44 -5.89 -3.17
N GLU A 15 -7.29 -5.14 -2.47
CA GLU A 15 -8.14 -4.11 -3.03
C GLU A 15 -7.39 -2.97 -3.72
N ILE A 16 -6.25 -2.53 -3.14
CA ILE A 16 -5.36 -1.57 -3.78
C ILE A 16 -4.78 -2.16 -5.06
N GLY A 17 -4.38 -3.44 -5.05
CA GLY A 17 -3.87 -4.08 -6.25
C GLY A 17 -4.94 -4.27 -7.34
N GLU A 18 -6.18 -4.57 -6.96
CA GLU A 18 -7.32 -4.60 -7.89
C GLU A 18 -7.61 -3.20 -8.47
N TYR A 19 -7.52 -2.15 -7.64
CA TYR A 19 -7.67 -0.76 -8.10
C TYR A 19 -6.56 -0.33 -9.07
N ILE A 20 -5.31 -0.69 -8.78
CA ILE A 20 -4.17 -0.43 -9.69
C ILE A 20 -4.36 -1.21 -11.00
N GLY A 21 -5.01 -2.38 -10.94
CA GLY A 21 -5.25 -3.22 -12.11
C GLY A 21 -3.98 -3.79 -12.74
N ASN A 22 -2.86 -3.74 -12.01
CA ASN A 22 -1.55 -4.19 -12.50
C ASN A 22 -1.02 -5.36 -11.66
N PRO A 23 -0.79 -6.55 -12.27
CA PRO A 23 -0.30 -7.72 -11.55
C PRO A 23 1.09 -7.52 -10.94
N VAL A 24 1.88 -6.56 -11.46
CA VAL A 24 3.21 -6.24 -10.94
C VAL A 24 3.15 -5.78 -9.48
N PHE A 25 2.08 -5.11 -9.05
CA PHE A 25 1.95 -4.66 -7.67
C PHE A 25 1.80 -5.84 -6.69
N MET A 26 0.98 -6.84 -7.03
CA MET A 26 0.84 -8.05 -6.24
C MET A 26 2.14 -8.87 -6.21
N GLN A 27 2.82 -8.94 -7.35
CA GLN A 27 4.12 -9.61 -7.45
C GLN A 27 5.17 -8.91 -6.56
N PHE A 28 5.21 -7.58 -6.60
CA PHE A 28 6.08 -6.77 -5.74
C PHE A 28 5.78 -6.98 -4.26
N CYS A 29 4.51 -6.97 -3.85
CA CYS A 29 4.14 -7.20 -2.46
C CYS A 29 4.54 -8.61 -1.99
N SER A 30 4.41 -9.61 -2.86
CA SER A 30 4.83 -10.98 -2.58
C SER A 30 6.36 -11.10 -2.47
N ASP A 31 7.10 -10.44 -3.36
CA ASP A 31 8.56 -10.42 -3.35
C ASP A 31 9.10 -9.72 -2.11
N MET A 32 8.51 -8.58 -1.74
CA MET A 32 8.83 -7.85 -0.50
C MET A 32 8.58 -8.71 0.74
N LYS A 33 7.51 -9.51 0.75
CA LYS A 33 7.26 -10.46 1.83
C LYS A 33 8.30 -11.57 1.86
N ALA A 34 8.64 -12.17 0.71
CA ALA A 34 9.61 -13.27 0.62
C ALA A 34 11.04 -12.83 0.96
N GLN A 35 11.48 -11.67 0.46
CA GLN A 35 12.85 -11.17 0.60
C GLN A 35 13.07 -10.47 1.95
N TYR A 36 12.07 -9.71 2.41
CA TYR A 36 12.23 -8.85 3.58
C TYR A 36 11.45 -9.34 4.81
N ASP A 37 10.61 -10.37 4.69
CA ASP A 37 9.70 -10.83 5.76
C ASP A 37 8.89 -9.66 6.33
N CYS A 38 8.38 -8.81 5.43
CA CYS A 38 7.59 -7.64 5.79
C CYS A 38 6.24 -7.64 5.07
N VAL A 39 5.25 -7.01 5.70
CA VAL A 39 3.90 -6.84 5.16
C VAL A 39 3.68 -5.36 4.94
N GLY A 40 3.13 -4.99 3.77
CA GLY A 40 2.76 -3.62 3.50
C GLY A 40 1.60 -3.19 4.40
N LYS A 41 1.73 -2.04 5.06
CA LYS A 41 0.66 -1.42 5.83
C LYS A 41 0.04 -0.28 5.04
N THR A 42 -1.28 -0.27 4.97
CA THR A 42 -2.03 0.85 4.41
C THR A 42 -2.09 1.99 5.43
N GLU A 43 -1.56 3.15 5.06
CA GLU A 43 -1.56 4.38 5.84
C GLU A 43 -2.18 5.50 4.99
N PHE A 44 -3.23 6.14 5.50
CA PHE A 44 -3.84 7.26 4.82
C PHE A 44 -2.97 8.52 4.92
N SER A 45 -2.62 9.10 3.77
CA SER A 45 -1.97 10.40 3.69
C SER A 45 -3.02 11.49 3.52
N SER A 46 -3.05 12.45 4.45
CA SER A 46 -3.91 13.65 4.35
C SER A 46 -3.18 14.84 3.72
N CYS A 47 -2.16 14.59 2.90
CA CYS A 47 -1.40 15.67 2.29
C CYS A 47 -2.32 16.52 1.40
N SER A 48 -2.25 17.84 1.53
CA SER A 48 -3.18 18.78 0.88
C SER A 48 -3.18 18.70 -0.65
N TRP A 49 -2.15 18.13 -1.25
CA TRP A 49 -1.96 18.04 -2.70
C TRP A 49 -2.32 16.66 -3.26
N MET A 50 -2.14 15.60 -2.48
CA MET A 50 -2.45 14.21 -2.86
C MET A 50 -2.95 13.45 -1.63
N PRO A 51 -4.25 13.58 -1.29
CA PRO A 51 -4.87 12.74 -0.28
C PRO A 51 -5.10 11.35 -0.85
N GLY A 52 -4.71 10.32 -0.10
CA GLY A 52 -4.92 8.94 -0.53
C GLY A 52 -4.25 7.89 0.36
N TRP A 53 -4.58 6.64 0.09
CA TRP A 53 -4.01 5.48 0.76
C TRP A 53 -2.62 5.15 0.23
N ASN A 54 -1.64 5.07 1.12
CA ASN A 54 -0.27 4.69 0.80
C ASN A 54 0.04 3.33 1.41
N VAL A 55 0.78 2.48 0.71
CA VAL A 55 1.28 1.20 1.26
C VAL A 55 2.72 1.37 1.70
N LYS A 56 2.96 1.34 3.01
CA LYS A 56 4.31 1.42 3.59
C LYS A 56 4.83 0.03 3.97
N PHE A 57 6.00 -0.29 3.46
CA PHE A 57 6.74 -1.50 3.83
C PHE A 57 7.81 -1.13 4.84
N LYS A 58 7.80 -1.79 6.01
CA LYS A 58 8.76 -1.53 7.09
C LYS A 58 9.41 -2.85 7.51
N LYS A 59 10.72 -2.83 7.73
CA LYS A 59 11.48 -3.94 8.30
C LYS A 59 12.35 -3.42 9.44
N ALA A 60 12.29 -4.08 10.59
CA ALA A 60 13.11 -3.74 11.76
C ALA A 60 13.11 -2.23 12.13
N GLY A 61 11.93 -1.59 12.06
CA GLY A 61 11.78 -0.16 12.38
C GLY A 61 12.22 0.83 11.30
N LYS A 62 12.74 0.35 10.16
CA LYS A 62 13.11 1.18 9.00
C LYS A 62 12.06 1.08 7.90
N ASN A 63 11.75 2.21 7.26
CA ASN A 63 10.94 2.22 6.04
C ASN A 63 11.78 1.70 4.87
N LEU A 64 11.31 0.65 4.21
CA LEU A 64 11.92 0.12 3.00
C LEU A 64 11.38 0.85 1.76
N CYS A 65 10.06 0.95 1.66
CA CYS A 65 9.38 1.51 0.51
C CYS A 65 8.01 2.09 0.92
N THR A 66 7.55 3.11 0.20
CA THR A 66 6.18 3.61 0.25
C THR A 66 5.64 3.63 -1.17
N VAL A 67 4.50 3.00 -1.39
CA VAL A 67 3.76 3.05 -2.66
C VAL A 67 2.58 4.00 -2.48
N SER A 68 2.46 4.98 -3.39
CA SER A 68 1.52 6.11 -3.36
C SER A 68 0.68 6.15 -4.62
#